data_AF-A0A329K7Q7-F1
#
_entry.id   AF-A0A329K7Q7-F1
#
_cell.length_a   1.000
_cell.length_b   1.000
_cell.length_c   1.000
_cell.angle_alpha   90.00
_cell.angle_beta   90.00
_cell.angle_gamma   90.00
#
_symmetry.space_group_name_H-M   'P 1'
#
loop_
_entity.id
_entity.type
_entity.pdbx_description
1 polymer ?
#
loop_
_entity_poly.entity_id
_entity_poly.type
_entity_poly.pdbx_seq_one_letter_code
_entity_poly.pdbx_strand_id
1 'polypeptide(L)'
;MFLHTPESNTPPILAPVFSNINYGSLIFQKWIEELGKSDHNNKIKIGIIKGIDKNNPFHYKIVFSENIARSLPNLEKGYFMVPSRIHIMEPNNNTNLSNFIERINMTNFNYFIAPAFFNPKVSNYDIKYENIIKKNKIEIKDAWEVGEDSWLSFAITIEDNPIIPSTVQNPPVIRLMNLKKNLGNNLKKS
;
A
#
# COMPACT_ATOMS: atom_id res chain seq x y z
N MET A 1 -4.67 3.42 -8.93
CA MET A 1 -5.91 4.19 -9.13
C MET A 1 -6.93 3.78 -8.06
N PHE A 2 -7.80 4.70 -7.62
CA PHE A 2 -8.95 4.39 -6.77
C PHE A 2 -10.23 4.71 -7.53
N LEU A 3 -11.22 3.82 -7.43
CA LEU A 3 -12.49 3.93 -8.16
C LEU A 3 -13.63 3.77 -7.18
N HIS A 4 -14.69 4.52 -7.42
CA HIS A 4 -15.88 4.51 -6.59
C HIS A 4 -17.10 4.98 -7.38
N THR A 5 -18.27 4.45 -7.03
CA THR A 5 -19.55 4.89 -7.60
C THR A 5 -20.05 6.16 -6.89
N PRO A 6 -20.95 6.95 -7.48
CA PRO A 6 -21.58 8.08 -6.78
C PRO A 6 -22.29 7.66 -5.47
N GLU A 7 -22.86 6.47 -5.43
CA GLU A 7 -23.47 5.88 -4.24
C GLU A 7 -22.45 5.69 -3.10
N SER A 8 -22.79 6.16 -1.91
CA SER A 8 -21.89 6.21 -0.74
C SER A 8 -21.68 4.85 -0.05
N ASN A 9 -22.64 3.92 -0.16
CA ASN A 9 -22.58 2.60 0.49
C ASN A 9 -21.89 1.51 -0.35
N THR A 10 -21.37 1.85 -1.52
CA THR A 10 -20.71 0.89 -2.41
C THR A 10 -19.21 0.85 -2.12
N PRO A 11 -18.65 -0.34 -1.77
CA PRO A 11 -17.21 -0.51 -1.53
C PRO A 11 -16.36 0.02 -2.69
N PRO A 12 -15.32 0.83 -2.42
CA PRO A 12 -14.45 1.34 -3.46
C PRO A 12 -13.51 0.24 -3.99
N ILE A 13 -12.92 0.48 -5.15
CA ILE A 13 -11.92 -0.40 -5.77
C ILE A 13 -10.56 0.29 -5.75
N LEU A 14 -9.57 -0.39 -5.18
CA LEU A 14 -8.16 -0.05 -5.30
C LEU A 14 -7.58 -0.86 -6.46
N ALA A 15 -7.31 -0.18 -7.57
CA ALA A 15 -6.91 -0.79 -8.83
C ALA A 15 -5.46 -0.40 -9.19
N PRO A 16 -4.47 -1.28 -8.91
CA PRO A 16 -3.12 -1.10 -9.42
C PRO A 16 -3.14 -1.15 -10.95
N VAL A 17 -2.48 -0.17 -11.57
CA VAL A 17 -2.44 -0.04 -13.03
C VAL A 17 -1.16 -0.73 -13.51
N PHE A 18 -1.32 -1.74 -14.34
CA PHE A 18 -0.23 -2.51 -14.92
C PHE A 18 0.07 -2.02 -16.34
N SER A 19 1.36 -1.92 -16.67
CA SER A 19 1.82 -1.66 -18.04
C SER A 19 1.54 -2.83 -18.98
N ASN A 20 1.55 -4.06 -18.45
CA ASN A 20 1.14 -5.27 -19.14
C ASN A 20 0.01 -5.94 -18.37
N ILE A 21 -1.20 -5.82 -18.89
CA ILE A 21 -2.40 -6.35 -18.22
C ILE A 21 -2.40 -7.87 -18.10
N ASN A 22 -1.77 -8.60 -19.02
CA ASN A 22 -1.74 -10.05 -18.96
C ASN A 22 -0.97 -10.52 -17.72
N TYR A 23 0.16 -9.89 -17.39
CA TYR A 23 0.88 -10.18 -16.15
C TYR A 23 0.13 -9.72 -14.90
N GLY A 24 -0.54 -8.56 -14.96
CA GLY A 24 -1.40 -8.10 -13.87
C GLY A 24 -2.53 -9.09 -13.56
N SER A 25 -3.22 -9.57 -14.60
CA SER A 25 -4.26 -10.58 -14.48
C SER A 25 -3.72 -11.90 -13.92
N LEU A 26 -2.56 -12.38 -14.40
CA LEU A 26 -1.95 -13.61 -13.88
C LEU A 26 -1.60 -13.52 -12.40
N ILE A 27 -1.14 -12.36 -11.90
CA ILE A 27 -0.88 -12.15 -10.46
C ILE A 27 -2.17 -12.31 -9.66
N PHE A 28 -3.25 -11.64 -10.08
CA PHE A 28 -4.53 -11.71 -9.38
C PHE A 28 -5.19 -13.08 -9.50
N GLN A 29 -5.05 -13.77 -10.62
CA GLN A 29 -5.55 -15.15 -10.79
C GLN A 29 -4.89 -16.09 -9.79
N LYS A 30 -3.55 -16.04 -9.65
CA LYS A 30 -2.85 -16.83 -8.62
C LYS A 30 -3.31 -16.51 -7.21
N TRP A 31 -3.51 -15.23 -6.89
CA TRP A 31 -4.10 -14.85 -5.60
C TRP A 31 -5.52 -15.39 -5.42
N ILE A 32 -6.35 -15.41 -6.47
CA ILE A 32 -7.70 -15.98 -6.39
C ILE A 32 -7.64 -17.50 -6.21
N GLU A 33 -6.71 -18.20 -6.85
CA GLU A 33 -6.49 -19.64 -6.65
C GLU A 33 -6.11 -19.95 -5.20
N GLU A 34 -5.26 -19.13 -4.58
CA GLU A 34 -4.77 -19.32 -3.21
C GLU A 34 -5.75 -18.85 -2.12
N LEU A 35 -6.53 -17.79 -2.38
CA LEU A 35 -7.32 -17.08 -1.37
C LEU A 35 -8.83 -17.20 -1.61
N GLY A 36 -9.25 -17.59 -2.81
CA GLY A 36 -10.59 -17.38 -3.32
C GLY A 36 -10.84 -15.91 -3.70
N LYS A 37 -12.12 -15.56 -3.91
CA LYS A 37 -12.55 -14.19 -4.24
C LYS A 37 -12.53 -13.22 -3.06
N SER A 38 -12.09 -13.65 -1.88
CA SER A 38 -12.11 -12.86 -0.65
C SER A 38 -10.94 -13.21 0.25
N ASP A 39 -10.07 -12.24 0.53
CA ASP A 39 -8.90 -12.42 1.39
C ASP A 39 -9.26 -12.20 2.87
N HIS A 40 -10.06 -13.12 3.42
CA HIS A 40 -10.56 -13.08 4.80
C HIS A 40 -9.43 -13.07 5.85
N ASN A 41 -8.34 -13.78 5.56
CA ASN A 41 -7.20 -13.93 6.47
C ASN A 41 -6.18 -12.78 6.34
N ASN A 42 -6.41 -11.84 5.42
CA ASN A 42 -5.49 -10.74 5.13
C ASN A 42 -4.08 -11.25 4.82
N LYS A 43 -3.97 -12.27 3.96
CA LYS A 43 -2.70 -12.79 3.45
C LYS A 43 -2.02 -11.77 2.53
N ILE A 44 -2.79 -10.98 1.79
CA ILE A 44 -2.29 -9.80 1.06
C ILE A 44 -2.41 -8.60 1.99
N LYS A 45 -1.28 -8.15 2.51
CA LYS A 45 -1.21 -6.95 3.35
C LYS A 45 -1.09 -5.72 2.46
N ILE A 46 -2.00 -4.77 2.67
CA ILE A 46 -2.02 -3.50 1.94
C ILE A 46 -1.86 -2.36 2.95
N GLY A 47 -0.99 -1.41 2.63
CA GLY A 47 -0.76 -0.23 3.44
C GLY A 47 -0.63 1.03 2.61
N ILE A 48 -1.00 2.16 3.21
CA ILE A 48 -0.84 3.50 2.65
C ILE A 48 -0.07 4.36 3.64
N ILE A 49 1.01 4.98 3.17
CA ILE A 49 1.82 5.92 3.96
C ILE A 49 1.65 7.32 3.36
N LYS A 50 0.93 8.18 4.07
CA LYS A 50 0.68 9.58 3.69
C LYS A 50 1.83 10.49 4.11
N GLY A 51 1.94 11.67 3.50
CA GLY A 51 2.84 12.73 3.96
C GLY A 51 4.31 12.33 3.92
N ILE A 52 4.73 11.59 2.89
CA ILE A 52 6.11 11.11 2.73
C ILE A 52 7.10 12.19 2.28
N ASP A 53 6.59 13.30 1.75
CA ASP A 53 7.40 14.43 1.29
C ASP A 53 6.71 15.76 1.60
N LYS A 54 7.34 16.61 2.43
CA LYS A 54 6.84 17.94 2.78
C LYS A 54 6.82 18.91 1.60
N ASN A 55 7.66 18.69 0.59
CA ASN A 55 7.68 19.52 -0.61
C ASN A 55 6.54 19.13 -1.56
N ASN A 56 6.03 17.91 -1.44
CA ASN A 56 4.92 17.39 -2.22
C ASN A 56 3.86 16.76 -1.30
N PRO A 57 3.04 17.57 -0.59
CA PRO A 57 2.21 17.09 0.53
C PRO A 57 1.19 16.01 0.20
N PHE A 58 0.81 15.88 -1.07
CA PHE A 58 -0.15 14.88 -1.53
C PHE A 58 0.50 13.58 -1.99
N HIS A 59 1.83 13.49 -1.98
CA HIS A 59 2.51 12.25 -2.32
C HIS A 59 2.34 11.23 -1.18
N TYR A 60 2.11 9.99 -1.56
CA TYR A 60 1.94 8.88 -0.64
C TYR A 60 2.50 7.59 -1.23
N LYS A 61 2.82 6.62 -0.37
CA LYS A 61 3.21 5.27 -0.80
C LYS A 61 2.05 4.32 -0.64
N ILE A 62 1.81 3.47 -1.64
CA ILE A 62 1.01 2.26 -1.51
C ILE A 62 1.96 1.08 -1.40
N VAL A 63 1.72 0.20 -0.43
CA VAL A 63 2.53 -0.97 -0.14
C VAL A 63 1.68 -2.24 -0.26
N PHE A 64 2.14 -3.20 -1.05
CA PHE A 64 1.63 -4.57 -1.09
C PHE A 64 2.70 -5.51 -0.56
N SER A 65 2.34 -6.37 0.36
CA SER A 65 3.27 -7.34 0.96
C SER A 65 2.52 -8.59 1.38
N GLU A 66 3.24 -9.68 1.60
CA GLU A 66 2.66 -10.88 2.19
C GLU A 66 2.57 -10.74 3.72
N ASN A 67 1.45 -11.17 4.28
CA ASN A 67 1.29 -11.21 5.73
C ASN A 67 1.84 -12.51 6.30
N ILE A 68 3.15 -12.52 6.57
CA ILE A 68 3.90 -13.69 7.06
C ILE A 68 3.25 -14.34 8.28
N ALA A 69 2.78 -13.54 9.24
CA ALA A 69 2.14 -14.06 10.44
C ALA A 69 0.87 -14.88 10.14
N ARG A 70 0.29 -14.72 8.95
CA ARG A 70 -0.87 -15.46 8.45
C ARG A 70 -0.50 -16.52 7.43
N SER A 71 0.56 -16.31 6.64
CA SER A 71 1.05 -17.30 5.68
C SER A 71 1.86 -18.41 6.33
N LEU A 72 2.65 -18.09 7.35
CA LEU A 72 3.57 -19.00 8.05
C LEU A 72 3.37 -18.87 9.58
N PRO A 73 2.21 -19.29 10.13
CA PRO A 73 1.88 -19.08 11.54
C PRO A 73 2.79 -19.82 12.52
N ASN A 74 3.48 -20.88 12.07
CA ASN A 74 4.36 -21.73 12.90
C ASN A 74 5.85 -21.45 12.66
N LEU A 75 6.19 -20.26 12.15
CA LEU A 75 7.57 -19.91 11.87
C LEU A 75 8.30 -19.51 13.16
N GLU A 76 8.99 -20.46 13.79
CA GLU A 76 9.72 -20.21 15.03
C GLU A 76 11.17 -19.76 14.81
N LYS A 77 11.86 -20.30 13.80
CA LYS A 77 13.26 -20.00 13.47
C LYS A 77 13.50 -20.13 11.97
N GLY A 78 14.28 -19.22 11.39
CA GLY A 78 14.70 -19.29 10.00
C GLY A 78 14.81 -17.92 9.34
N TYR A 79 15.48 -17.88 8.19
CA TYR A 79 15.46 -16.72 7.32
C TYR A 79 14.36 -16.89 6.28
N PHE A 80 13.59 -15.83 6.05
CA PHE A 80 12.57 -15.79 5.03
C PHE A 80 12.71 -14.50 4.24
N MET A 81 12.26 -14.54 2.99
CA MET A 81 12.21 -13.37 2.12
C MET A 81 10.75 -13.09 1.80
N VAL A 82 10.31 -11.86 2.02
CA VAL A 82 8.96 -11.45 1.66
C VAL A 82 8.98 -10.58 0.42
N PRO A 83 8.38 -11.04 -0.70
CA PRO A 83 8.19 -10.16 -1.83
C PRO A 83 7.26 -9.02 -1.43
N SER A 84 7.74 -7.79 -1.56
CA SER A 84 6.96 -6.58 -1.34
C SER A 84 7.02 -5.68 -2.56
N ARG A 85 5.97 -4.88 -2.75
CA ARG A 85 5.89 -3.84 -3.79
C ARG A 85 5.54 -2.54 -3.10
N ILE A 86 6.36 -1.53 -3.33
CA ILE A 86 6.13 -0.16 -2.88
C ILE A 86 5.96 0.68 -4.13
N HIS A 87 4.92 1.50 -4.17
CA HIS A 87 4.69 2.42 -5.27
C HIS A 87 4.42 3.82 -4.70
N ILE A 88 5.19 4.80 -5.17
CA ILE A 88 4.97 6.21 -4.84
C ILE A 88 3.91 6.75 -5.79
N MET A 89 2.86 7.32 -5.21
CA MET A 89 1.80 8.01 -5.92
C MET A 89 2.07 9.50 -5.85
N GLU A 90 2.08 10.15 -7.00
CA GLU A 90 2.48 11.56 -7.17
C GLU A 90 1.32 12.42 -7.68
N PRO A 91 0.19 12.53 -6.95
CA PRO A 91 -0.94 13.33 -7.41
C PRO A 91 -0.73 14.82 -7.09
N ASN A 92 -1.35 15.68 -7.91
CA ASN A 92 -1.36 17.13 -7.67
C ASN A 92 -2.37 17.56 -6.59
N ASN A 93 -3.25 16.66 -6.12
CA ASN A 93 -4.23 16.91 -5.06
C ASN A 93 -4.55 15.61 -4.29
N ASN A 94 -5.28 15.73 -3.18
CA ASN A 94 -5.64 14.58 -2.34
C ASN A 94 -7.00 13.95 -2.69
N THR A 95 -7.76 14.45 -3.67
CA THR A 95 -9.17 14.08 -3.88
C THR A 95 -9.37 12.57 -4.03
N ASN A 96 -8.54 11.90 -4.85
CA ASN A 96 -8.67 10.47 -5.09
C ASN A 96 -8.42 9.63 -3.82
N LEU A 97 -7.41 10.00 -3.02
CA LEU A 97 -7.07 9.28 -1.80
C LEU A 97 -8.06 9.60 -0.68
N SER A 98 -8.43 10.86 -0.48
CA SER A 98 -9.47 11.27 0.48
C SER A 98 -10.79 10.54 0.23
N ASN A 99 -11.27 10.54 -1.02
CA ASN A 99 -12.52 9.86 -1.37
C ASN A 99 -12.44 8.36 -1.13
N PHE A 100 -11.27 7.73 -1.40
CA PHE A 100 -11.06 6.33 -1.09
C PHE A 100 -11.14 6.06 0.42
N ILE A 101 -10.43 6.86 1.23
CA ILE A 101 -10.41 6.73 2.70
C ILE A 101 -11.79 6.93 3.30
N GLU A 102 -12.50 7.98 2.87
CA GLU A 102 -13.87 8.26 3.30
C GLU A 102 -14.79 7.06 3.00
N ARG A 103 -14.71 6.52 1.78
CA ARG A 103 -15.56 5.39 1.36
C ARG A 103 -15.27 4.11 2.09
N ILE A 104 -14.00 3.76 2.30
CA ILE A 104 -13.69 2.56 3.10
C ILE A 104 -14.19 2.73 4.54
N ASN A 105 -14.18 3.95 5.11
CA ASN A 105 -14.74 4.18 6.44
C ASN A 105 -16.27 3.98 6.44
N MET A 106 -16.97 4.50 5.43
CA MET A 106 -18.42 4.32 5.26
C MET A 106 -18.82 2.84 5.07
N THR A 107 -17.97 2.05 4.43
CA THR A 107 -18.24 0.63 4.13
C THR A 107 -17.66 -0.33 5.17
N ASN A 108 -17.33 0.16 6.37
CA ASN A 108 -16.73 -0.62 7.45
C ASN A 108 -15.48 -1.39 6.98
N PHE A 109 -14.58 -0.66 6.32
CA PHE A 109 -13.35 -1.10 5.69
C PHE A 109 -13.50 -2.16 4.58
N ASN A 110 -14.71 -2.40 4.06
CA ASN A 110 -14.88 -3.25 2.88
C ASN A 110 -14.48 -2.51 1.62
N TYR A 111 -13.59 -3.11 0.83
CA TYR A 111 -13.17 -2.61 -0.47
C TYR A 111 -12.78 -3.78 -1.37
N PHE A 112 -12.50 -3.49 -2.63
CA PHE A 112 -12.02 -4.46 -3.59
C PHE A 112 -10.66 -4.09 -4.13
N ILE A 113 -9.92 -5.10 -4.60
CA ILE A 113 -8.75 -4.92 -5.44
C ILE A 113 -8.97 -5.63 -6.77
N ALA A 114 -8.52 -5.03 -7.85
CA ALA A 114 -8.54 -5.62 -9.20
C ALA A 114 -7.38 -5.08 -10.03
N PRO A 115 -6.82 -5.84 -10.98
CA PRO A 115 -5.83 -5.31 -11.88
C PRO A 115 -6.52 -4.40 -12.90
N ALA A 116 -5.88 -3.27 -13.22
CA ALA A 116 -6.32 -2.37 -14.27
C ALA A 116 -5.17 -2.09 -15.25
N PHE A 117 -5.51 -1.59 -16.43
CA PHE A 117 -4.53 -1.00 -17.34
C PHE A 117 -5.09 0.28 -17.96
N PHE A 118 -4.20 1.17 -18.35
CA PHE A 118 -4.57 2.33 -19.13
C PHE A 118 -4.65 1.96 -20.60
N ASN A 119 -5.82 2.11 -21.22
CA ASN A 119 -6.02 1.92 -22.64
C ASN A 119 -5.82 3.25 -23.38
N PRO A 120 -4.68 3.45 -24.07
CA PRO A 120 -4.38 4.72 -24.72
C PRO A 120 -5.30 5.02 -25.91
N LYS A 121 -5.93 4.00 -26.51
CA LYS A 121 -6.83 4.19 -27.67
C LYS A 121 -8.11 4.94 -27.32
N VAL A 122 -8.59 4.76 -26.09
CA VAL A 122 -9.83 5.39 -25.58
C VAL A 122 -9.57 6.30 -24.38
N SER A 123 -8.29 6.55 -24.07
CA SER A 123 -7.83 7.37 -22.95
C SER A 123 -8.54 7.07 -21.62
N ASN A 124 -8.76 5.78 -21.33
CA ASN A 124 -9.50 5.34 -20.15
C ASN A 124 -8.82 4.13 -19.48
N TYR A 125 -9.16 3.88 -18.23
CA TYR A 125 -8.70 2.71 -17.48
C TYR A 125 -9.71 1.57 -17.63
N ASP A 126 -9.20 0.39 -17.99
CA ASP A 126 -9.97 -0.85 -18.08
C ASP A 126 -9.60 -1.72 -16.88
N ILE A 127 -10.60 -2.02 -16.05
CA ILE A 127 -10.49 -2.86 -14.87
C ILE A 127 -10.90 -4.27 -15.24
N LYS A 128 -10.08 -5.25 -14.85
CA LYS A 128 -10.41 -6.67 -14.99
C LYS A 128 -11.23 -7.15 -13.81
N TYR A 129 -12.53 -6.83 -13.84
CA TYR A 129 -13.50 -7.21 -12.81
C TYR A 129 -13.59 -8.72 -12.59
N GLU A 130 -13.32 -9.52 -13.62
CA GLU A 130 -13.24 -10.98 -13.53
C GLU A 130 -12.16 -11.45 -12.55
N ASN A 131 -11.16 -10.60 -12.25
CA ASN A 131 -10.04 -10.87 -11.35
C ASN A 131 -10.13 -10.06 -10.04
N ILE A 132 -11.33 -9.68 -9.61
CA ILE A 132 -11.55 -8.92 -8.38
C ILE A 132 -11.39 -9.78 -7.12
N ILE A 133 -10.82 -9.20 -6.06
CA ILE A 133 -10.68 -9.80 -4.73
C ILE A 133 -11.24 -8.84 -3.68
N LYS A 134 -12.11 -9.35 -2.81
CA LYS A 134 -12.65 -8.61 -1.67
C LYS A 134 -11.61 -8.49 -0.55
N LYS A 135 -11.53 -7.30 0.04
CA LYS A 135 -10.67 -6.97 1.18
C LYS A 135 -11.48 -6.27 2.28
N ASN A 136 -11.03 -6.44 3.52
CA ASN A 136 -11.61 -5.78 4.69
C ASN A 136 -10.55 -5.24 5.69
N LYS A 137 -9.27 -5.22 5.30
CA LYS A 137 -8.15 -4.74 6.13
C LYS A 137 -7.15 -3.98 5.29
N ILE A 138 -6.86 -2.76 5.71
CA ILE A 138 -5.83 -1.88 5.14
C ILE A 138 -5.25 -1.05 6.29
N GLU A 139 -3.93 -0.81 6.28
CA GLU A 139 -3.29 0.06 7.26
C GLU A 139 -2.94 1.40 6.63
N ILE A 140 -3.47 2.50 7.17
CA ILE A 140 -3.23 3.84 6.67
C ILE A 140 -2.58 4.64 7.78
N LYS A 141 -1.37 5.15 7.52
CA LYS A 141 -0.58 5.92 8.48
C LYS A 141 -0.02 7.17 7.83
N ASP A 142 0.17 8.22 8.62
CA ASP A 142 1.08 9.28 8.23
C ASP A 142 2.53 8.82 8.42
N ALA A 143 3.42 9.27 7.55
CA ALA A 143 4.82 8.86 7.57
C ALA A 143 5.48 9.09 8.94
N TRP A 144 5.13 10.19 9.62
CA TRP A 144 5.65 10.52 10.95
C TRP A 144 5.30 9.50 12.04
N GLU A 145 4.24 8.70 11.86
CA GLU A 145 3.78 7.65 12.78
C GLU A 145 4.50 6.31 12.59
N VAL A 146 5.27 6.16 11.49
CA VAL A 146 5.91 4.87 11.14
C VAL A 146 7.24 4.70 11.88
N GLY A 147 7.24 3.84 12.90
CA GLY A 147 8.43 3.43 13.65
C GLY A 147 9.05 2.11 13.20
N GLU A 148 10.14 1.71 13.87
CA GLU A 148 10.91 0.49 13.62
C GLU A 148 10.05 -0.79 13.68
N ASP A 149 9.16 -0.87 14.65
CA ASP A 149 8.28 -2.03 14.87
C ASP A 149 7.10 -2.11 13.88
N SER A 150 6.92 -1.08 13.07
CA SER A 150 5.87 -1.07 12.04
C SER A 150 6.28 -1.98 10.89
N TRP A 151 5.36 -2.81 10.39
CA TRP A 151 5.62 -3.54 9.13
C TRP A 151 5.76 -2.59 7.93
N LEU A 152 5.32 -1.33 8.03
CA LEU A 152 5.53 -0.32 7.01
C LEU A 152 6.93 0.31 7.07
N SER A 153 7.74 -0.03 8.07
CA SER A 153 9.07 0.56 8.27
C SER A 153 9.98 0.31 7.07
N PHE A 154 9.88 -0.84 6.39
CA PHE A 154 10.67 -1.13 5.19
C PHE A 154 10.37 -0.18 4.02
N ALA A 155 9.17 0.41 3.98
CA ALA A 155 8.75 1.31 2.91
C ALA A 155 9.15 2.78 3.12
N ILE A 156 9.54 3.17 4.34
CA ILE A 156 10.18 4.47 4.61
C ILE A 156 11.62 4.41 4.11
N THR A 157 12.06 5.33 3.26
CA THR A 157 13.45 5.37 2.77
C THR A 157 14.19 6.57 3.36
N ILE A 158 15.52 6.61 3.20
CA ILE A 158 16.33 7.73 3.74
C ILE A 158 16.15 9.02 2.93
N GLU A 159 15.62 8.90 1.72
CA GLU A 159 15.26 9.97 0.80
C GLU A 159 13.88 10.56 1.08
N ASP A 160 13.04 9.89 1.88
CA ASP A 160 11.77 10.45 2.30
C ASP A 160 12.00 11.73 3.11
N ASN A 161 11.02 12.62 3.07
CA ASN A 161 11.06 13.92 3.74
C ASN A 161 9.72 14.14 4.47
N PRO A 162 9.44 13.35 5.52
CA PRO A 162 8.10 13.23 6.09
C PRO A 162 7.53 14.57 6.57
N ILE A 163 6.23 14.76 6.39
CA ILE A 163 5.47 15.83 7.03
C ILE A 163 5.29 15.47 8.49
N ILE A 164 5.81 16.31 9.38
CA ILE A 164 5.73 16.14 10.83
C ILE A 164 4.96 17.35 11.39
N PRO A 165 3.82 17.14 12.06
CA PRO A 165 3.10 18.23 12.72
C PRO A 165 3.98 18.90 13.78
N SER A 166 3.90 20.23 13.90
CA SER A 166 4.73 21.01 14.85
C SER A 166 4.49 20.64 16.32
N THR A 167 3.34 20.06 16.63
CA THR A 167 2.98 19.58 17.97
C THR A 167 3.60 18.23 18.33
N VAL A 168 4.13 17.49 17.36
CA VAL A 168 4.69 16.15 17.59
C VAL A 168 6.17 16.26 17.96
N GLN A 169 6.50 15.82 19.17
CA GLN A 169 7.88 15.68 19.63
C GLN A 169 8.36 14.24 19.42
N ASN A 170 9.63 14.09 19.01
CA ASN A 170 10.29 12.79 18.82
C ASN A 170 9.49 11.78 17.98
N PRO A 171 9.05 12.15 16.75
CA PRO A 171 8.28 11.24 15.90
C PRO A 171 9.09 9.97 15.57
N PRO A 172 8.48 8.78 15.63
CA PRO A 172 9.18 7.52 15.46
C PRO A 172 9.89 7.37 14.10
N VAL A 173 9.39 8.05 13.06
CA VAL A 173 10.00 8.03 11.72
C VAL A 173 11.44 8.54 11.72
N ILE A 174 11.78 9.50 12.59
CA ILE A 174 13.12 10.09 12.64
C ILE A 174 14.13 9.07 13.17
N ARG A 175 13.74 8.32 14.20
CA ARG A 175 14.56 7.23 14.75
C ARG A 175 14.79 6.15 13.70
N LEU A 176 13.73 5.73 13.01
CA LEU A 176 13.79 4.77 11.91
C LEU A 176 14.73 5.22 10.77
N MET A 177 14.61 6.46 10.32
CA MET A 177 15.46 6.99 9.24
C MET A 177 16.93 7.09 9.67
N ASN A 178 17.21 7.47 10.92
CA ASN A 178 18.57 7.49 11.46
C ASN A 178 19.18 6.08 11.53
N LEU A 179 18.41 5.09 11.97
CA LEU A 179 18.83 3.68 11.97
C LEU A 179 19.23 3.23 10.56
N LYS A 180 18.40 3.51 9.54
CA LYS A 180 18.69 3.15 8.14
C LYS A 180 19.94 3.84 7.59
N LYS A 181 20.14 5.13 7.90
CA LYS A 181 21.34 5.88 7.51
C LYS A 181 22.61 5.24 8.10
N ASN A 182 22.57 4.86 9.37
CA ASN A 182 23.70 4.22 10.04
C ASN A 182 24.04 2.86 9.43
N LEU A 183 23.03 2.03 9.16
CA LEU A 183 23.20 0.73 8.48
C LEU A 183 23.83 0.90 7.09
N GLY A 184 23.33 1.85 6.30
CA GLY A 184 23.87 2.14 4.96
C GLY A 184 25.32 2.62 4.99
N ASN A 185 25.71 3.40 6.00
CA ASN A 185 27.09 3.88 6.16
C ASN A 185 28.06 2.76 6.56
N ASN A 186 27.62 1.80 7.38
CA ASN A 186 28.44 0.67 7.79
C ASN A 186 28.73 -0.28 6.62
N LEU A 187 27.74 -0.51 5.74
CA LEU A 187 27.90 -1.31 4.52
C LEU A 187 28.84 -0.69 3.48
N LYS A 188 29.04 0.63 3.48
CA LYS A 188 29.98 1.31 2.58
C LYS A 188 31.43 1.27 3.07
N LYS A 189 31.65 0.88 4.33
CA LYS A 189 32.99 0.82 4.96
C LYS A 189 33.56 -0.60 5.00
N SER A 190 32.75 -1.61 4.72
CA SER A 190 33.13 -3.03 4.57
C SER A 190 33.42 -3.37 3.11
#